data_AF-A0A3D5AN01-F1
#
_entry.id   AF-A0A3D5AN01-F1
#
_cell.length_a   1.000
_cell.length_b   1.000
_cell.length_c   1.000
_cell.angle_alpha   90.00
_cell.angle_beta   90.00
_cell.angle_gamma   90.00
#
_symmetry.space_group_name_H-M   'P 1'
#
loop_
_entity.id
_entity.type
_entity.pdbx_description
1 polymer ?
#
loop_
_entity_poly.entity_id
_entity_poly.type
_entity_poly.pdbx_seq_one_letter_code
_entity_poly.pdbx_strand_id
1 'polypeptide(L)'
;MSIDTVKQAESTPEELQPWAELGLKEDEYARIRQILERRPTQSELAMYSIMWSEHCSYKSSKVHLKQFGEKAPPSDRMLAGIGENAGVIAVTDKLAVTFKVES
;
A
#
# COMPACT_ATOMS: atom_id res chain seq x y z
N MET A 1 -3.13 -28.74 -10.34
CA MET A 1 -3.76 -27.41 -10.50
C MET A 1 -3.05 -26.71 -11.65
N SER A 2 -3.80 -26.20 -12.63
CA SER A 2 -3.23 -25.33 -13.67
C SER A 2 -2.86 -23.98 -13.03
N ILE A 3 -1.71 -23.42 -13.39
CA ILE A 3 -1.31 -22.07 -12.95
C ILE A 3 -2.14 -21.07 -13.76
N ASP A 4 -2.78 -20.11 -13.07
CA ASP A 4 -3.48 -19.02 -13.74
C ASP A 4 -2.46 -18.01 -14.29
N THR A 5 -2.15 -18.13 -15.58
CA THR A 5 -1.16 -17.30 -16.27
C THR A 5 -1.79 -16.05 -16.88
N VAL A 6 -0.96 -15.07 -17.24
CA VAL A 6 -1.41 -13.86 -17.96
C VAL A 6 -2.19 -14.21 -19.24
N LYS A 7 -1.70 -15.16 -20.04
CA LYS A 7 -2.39 -15.62 -21.26
C LYS A 7 -3.76 -16.20 -20.97
N GLN A 8 -3.88 -16.97 -19.88
CA GLN A 8 -5.16 -17.52 -19.46
C GLN A 8 -6.11 -16.38 -19.06
N ALA A 9 -5.64 -15.43 -18.25
CA ALA A 9 -6.40 -14.27 -17.83
C ALA A 9 -6.90 -13.38 -18.98
N GLU A 10 -6.11 -13.21 -20.04
CA GLU A 10 -6.54 -12.52 -21.27
C GLU A 10 -7.64 -13.30 -22.01
N SER A 11 -7.54 -14.64 -22.03
CA SER A 11 -8.50 -15.50 -22.72
C SER A 11 -9.80 -15.76 -21.96
N THR A 12 -9.84 -15.50 -20.65
CA THR A 12 -11.01 -15.76 -19.78
C THR A 12 -11.43 -14.51 -18.99
N PRO A 13 -11.82 -13.41 -19.66
CA PRO A 13 -12.10 -12.12 -19.01
C PRO A 13 -13.28 -12.17 -18.01
N GLU A 14 -14.22 -13.09 -18.20
CA GLU A 14 -15.44 -13.25 -17.38
C GLU A 14 -15.31 -14.34 -16.31
N GLU A 15 -14.12 -14.93 -16.14
CA GLU A 15 -13.89 -15.90 -15.08
C GLU A 15 -14.08 -15.24 -13.70
N LEU A 16 -14.95 -15.86 -12.88
CA LEU A 16 -15.26 -15.35 -11.55
C LEU A 16 -14.03 -15.47 -10.63
N GLN A 17 -13.74 -14.40 -9.90
CA GLN A 17 -12.63 -14.34 -8.95
C GLN A 17 -13.12 -13.93 -7.56
N PRO A 18 -12.55 -14.49 -6.48
CA PRO A 18 -13.01 -14.26 -5.10
C PRO A 18 -12.47 -12.95 -4.51
N TRP A 19 -12.66 -11.82 -5.21
CA TRP A 19 -12.11 -10.53 -4.80
C TRP A 19 -12.76 -10.00 -3.51
N ALA A 20 -14.05 -10.27 -3.31
CA ALA A 20 -14.80 -9.83 -2.13
C ALA A 20 -14.33 -10.57 -0.87
N GLU A 21 -14.10 -11.87 -0.97
CA GLU A 21 -13.55 -12.71 0.10
C GLU A 21 -12.11 -12.32 0.45
N LEU A 22 -11.37 -11.74 -0.51
CA LEU A 22 -10.04 -11.17 -0.29
C LEU A 22 -10.09 -9.75 0.30
N GLY A 23 -11.27 -9.18 0.57
CA GLY A 23 -11.45 -7.89 1.22
C GLY A 23 -11.36 -6.68 0.30
N LEU A 24 -11.37 -6.89 -1.03
CA LEU A 24 -11.49 -5.80 -2.00
C LEU A 24 -12.94 -5.35 -2.14
N LYS A 25 -13.13 -4.06 -2.36
CA LYS A 25 -14.41 -3.51 -2.82
C LYS A 25 -14.58 -3.70 -4.32
N GLU A 26 -15.82 -3.59 -4.79
CA GLU A 26 -16.16 -3.73 -6.22
C GLU A 26 -15.42 -2.70 -7.08
N ASP A 27 -15.32 -1.44 -6.63
CA ASP A 27 -14.60 -0.37 -7.31
C ASP A 27 -13.08 -0.60 -7.33
N GLU A 28 -12.53 -1.18 -6.27
CA GLU A 28 -11.11 -1.57 -6.22
C GLU A 28 -10.81 -2.67 -7.24
N TYR A 29 -11.65 -3.71 -7.32
CA TYR A 29 -11.51 -4.77 -8.33
C TYR A 29 -11.67 -4.24 -9.76
N ALA A 30 -12.68 -3.40 -10.01
CA ALA A 30 -12.86 -2.75 -11.31
C ALA A 30 -11.63 -1.92 -11.71
N ARG A 31 -11.02 -1.22 -10.76
CA ARG A 31 -9.80 -0.43 -11.00
C ARG A 31 -8.58 -1.30 -11.29
N ILE A 32 -8.45 -2.46 -10.65
CA ILE A 32 -7.39 -3.44 -10.99
C ILE A 32 -7.53 -3.89 -12.44
N ARG A 33 -8.76 -4.23 -12.88
CA ARG A 33 -9.03 -4.61 -14.27
C ARG A 33 -8.69 -3.48 -15.25
N GLN A 34 -8.98 -2.24 -14.87
CA GLN A 34 -8.63 -1.07 -15.67
C GLN A 34 -7.11 -0.87 -15.79
N ILE A 35 -6.36 -1.05 -14.70
CA ILE A 35 -4.89 -0.90 -14.68
C ILE A 35 -4.21 -1.98 -15.53
N LEU A 36 -4.72 -3.21 -15.48
CA LEU A 36 -4.14 -4.35 -16.18
C LEU A 36 -4.66 -4.53 -17.61
N GLU A 37 -5.78 -3.87 -17.96
CA GLU A 37 -6.50 -4.03 -19.24
C GLU A 37 -7.02 -5.47 -19.49
N ARG A 38 -7.17 -6.25 -18.43
CA ARG A 38 -7.67 -7.64 -18.38
C ARG A 38 -8.10 -7.98 -16.95
N ARG A 39 -8.64 -9.17 -16.71
CA ARG A 39 -8.73 -9.67 -15.33
C ARG A 39 -7.31 -9.92 -14.75
N PRO A 40 -7.08 -9.71 -13.45
CA PRO A 40 -5.83 -10.13 -12.81
C PRO A 40 -5.71 -11.65 -12.83
N THR A 41 -4.49 -12.16 -12.76
CA THR A 41 -4.25 -13.55 -12.36
C THR A 41 -4.58 -13.74 -10.88
N GLN A 42 -4.78 -14.98 -10.42
CA GLN A 42 -5.00 -15.25 -8.99
C GLN A 42 -3.88 -14.68 -8.09
N SER A 43 -2.63 -14.75 -8.52
CA SER A 43 -1.49 -14.20 -7.77
C SER A 43 -1.46 -12.67 -7.77
N GLU A 44 -1.77 -12.03 -8.90
CA GLU A 44 -1.90 -10.58 -8.97
C GLU A 44 -3.05 -10.08 -8.09
N LEU A 45 -4.21 -10.76 -8.13
CA LEU A 45 -5.36 -10.42 -7.31
C LEU A 45 -5.04 -10.49 -5.81
N ALA A 46 -4.37 -11.55 -5.37
CA ALA A 46 -3.91 -11.70 -3.99
C ALA A 46 -2.90 -10.61 -3.59
N MET A 47 -2.02 -10.20 -4.51
CA MET A 47 -1.08 -9.11 -4.24
C MET A 47 -1.78 -7.77 -4.10
N TYR A 48 -2.72 -7.46 -4.99
CA TYR A 48 -3.50 -6.23 -4.90
C TYR A 48 -4.34 -6.18 -3.61
N SER A 49 -4.96 -7.29 -3.21
CA SER A 49 -5.78 -7.31 -2.00
C SER A 49 -4.99 -7.00 -0.74
N ILE A 50 -3.76 -7.51 -0.62
CA ILE A 50 -2.86 -7.20 0.50
C ILE A 50 -2.40 -5.74 0.42
N MET A 51 -1.87 -5.32 -0.72
CA MET A 51 -1.27 -3.99 -0.87
C MET A 51 -2.29 -2.85 -0.74
N TRP A 52 -3.54 -3.09 -1.12
CA TRP A 52 -4.63 -2.11 -1.01
C TRP A 52 -5.47 -2.29 0.26
N SER A 53 -5.10 -3.23 1.14
CA SER A 53 -5.71 -3.36 2.47
C SER A 53 -5.51 -2.07 3.28
N GLU A 54 -6.37 -1.85 4.28
CA GLU A 54 -6.22 -0.68 5.17
C GLU A 54 -4.86 -0.67 5.88
N HIS A 55 -4.40 -1.85 6.31
CA HIS A 55 -3.14 -2.00 7.04
C HIS A 55 -1.92 -1.55 6.24
N CYS A 56 -1.86 -1.89 4.95
CA CYS A 56 -0.72 -1.52 4.10
C CYS A 56 -0.86 -0.13 3.49
N SER A 57 -2.07 0.24 3.05
CA SER A 57 -2.29 1.47 2.28
C SER A 57 -2.55 2.69 3.16
N TYR A 58 -2.95 2.50 4.42
CA TYR A 58 -3.43 3.56 5.31
C TYR A 58 -4.56 4.39 4.66
N LYS A 59 -5.36 3.81 3.76
CA LYS A 59 -6.25 4.57 2.87
C LYS A 59 -7.25 5.46 3.61
N SER A 60 -7.74 5.05 4.78
CA SER A 60 -8.60 5.90 5.61
C SER A 60 -7.83 6.89 6.48
N SER A 61 -6.69 6.49 7.03
CA SER A 61 -5.93 7.30 8.00
C SER A 61 -5.00 8.32 7.35
N LYS A 62 -4.50 8.05 6.13
CA LYS A 62 -3.53 8.87 5.39
C LYS A 62 -3.98 10.33 5.23
N VAL A 63 -5.26 10.55 4.92
CA VAL A 63 -5.84 11.90 4.78
C VAL A 63 -5.75 12.69 6.08
N HIS A 64 -5.95 12.03 7.22
CA HIS A 64 -5.85 12.67 8.53
C HIS A 64 -4.40 12.85 8.97
N LEU A 65 -3.52 11.89 8.69
CA LEU A 65 -2.12 11.92 9.12
C LEU A 65 -1.25 12.88 8.29
N LYS A 66 -1.65 13.19 7.04
CA LYS A 66 -0.93 14.13 6.16
C LYS A 66 -0.70 15.49 6.82
N GLN A 67 -1.64 15.94 7.66
CA GLN A 67 -1.54 17.23 8.36
C GLN A 67 -0.30 17.34 9.26
N PHE A 68 0.24 16.22 9.76
CA PHE A 68 1.45 16.25 10.59
C PHE A 68 2.68 16.64 9.78
N GLY A 69 2.75 16.24 8.50
CA GLY A 69 3.80 16.72 7.60
C GLY A 69 3.58 18.17 7.17
N GLU A 70 2.34 18.55 6.87
CA GLU A 70 2.01 19.92 6.41
C GLU A 70 2.17 20.99 7.49
N LYS A 71 1.91 20.64 8.76
CA LYS A 71 1.96 21.57 9.90
C LYS A 71 3.24 21.42 10.74
N ALA A 72 4.18 20.56 10.32
CA ALA A 72 5.42 20.36 11.06
C ALA A 72 6.21 21.69 11.12
N PRO A 73 6.69 22.10 12.31
CA PRO A 73 7.60 23.23 12.40
C PRO A 73 8.93 22.87 11.72
N PRO A 74 9.61 23.84 11.09
CA PRO A 74 10.97 23.62 10.58
C PRO A 74 11.89 23.14 11.70
N SER A 75 12.69 22.11 11.42
CA SER A 75 13.68 21.56 12.35
C SER A 75 14.92 21.15 11.59
N ASP A 76 16.07 21.64 12.04
CA ASP A 76 17.41 21.25 11.57
C ASP A 76 17.88 19.92 12.18
N ARG A 77 17.15 19.39 13.18
CA ARG A 77 17.48 18.15 13.86
C ARG A 77 16.77 16.92 13.30
N MET A 78 15.75 17.09 12.47
CA MET A 78 15.07 15.97 11.82
C MET A 78 15.93 15.47 10.65
N LEU A 79 16.53 14.29 10.80
CA LEU A 79 17.38 13.68 9.77
C LEU A 79 16.59 12.77 8.82
N ALA A 80 15.54 12.11 9.33
CA ALA A 80 14.61 11.28 8.56
C ALA A 80 13.21 11.38 9.17
N GLY A 81 12.20 11.68 8.33
CA GLY A 81 10.84 11.98 8.76
C GLY A 81 9.78 11.08 8.12
N ILE A 82 8.56 11.62 7.95
CA ILE A 82 7.43 10.91 7.34
C ILE A 82 7.81 10.42 5.93
N GLY A 83 7.59 9.12 5.69
CA GLY A 83 7.94 8.45 4.44
C GLY A 83 9.07 7.44 4.60
N GLU A 84 9.86 7.56 5.67
CA GLU A 84 10.94 6.62 6.00
C GLU A 84 10.47 5.49 6.93
N ASN A 85 11.24 4.42 7.00
CA ASN A 85 10.93 3.25 7.84
C ASN A 85 10.91 3.55 9.35
N ALA A 86 11.64 4.60 9.78
CA ALA A 86 11.71 5.06 11.17
C ALA A 86 12.05 6.56 11.19
N GLY A 87 11.66 7.24 12.27
CA GLY A 87 12.04 8.64 12.49
C GLY A 87 13.44 8.74 13.09
N VAL A 88 14.25 9.67 12.60
CA VAL A 88 15.63 9.90 13.10
C VAL A 88 15.83 11.36 13.47
N ILE A 89 16.26 11.60 14.71
CA ILE A 89 16.52 12.95 15.24
C ILE A 89 17.95 13.06 15.76
N ALA A 90 18.65 14.11 15.34
CA ALA A 90 19.94 14.49 15.89
C ALA A 90 19.77 15.03 17.32
N VAL A 91 20.51 14.45 18.28
CA VAL A 91 20.54 14.93 19.67
C VAL A 91 21.78 15.79 19.96
N THR A 92 22.85 15.56 19.20
CA THR A 92 24.07 16.38 19.13
C THR A 92 24.63 16.33 17.70
N ASP A 93 25.69 17.10 17.41
CA ASP A 93 26.34 17.11 16.09
C ASP A 93 26.98 15.77 15.69
N LYS A 94 27.08 14.81 16.62
CA LYS A 94 27.72 13.50 16.40
C LYS A 94 26.81 12.31 16.71
N LEU A 95 25.62 12.55 17.27
CA LEU A 95 24.72 11.49 17.73
C LEU A 95 23.30 11.75 17.26
N ALA A 96 22.66 10.67 16.80
CA ALA A 96 21.26 10.65 16.44
C ALA A 96 20.55 9.47 17.11
N VAL A 97 19.25 9.63 17.33
CA VAL A 97 18.37 8.59 17.87
C VAL A 97 17.35 8.23 16.80
N THR A 98 17.20 6.93 16.55
CA THR A 98 16.15 6.36 15.70
C THR A 98 15.07 5.73 16.57
N PHE A 99 13.80 5.94 16.23
CA PHE A 99 12.69 5.29 16.92
C PHE A 99 11.54 4.97 15.96
N LYS A 100 10.84 3.88 16.27
CA LYS A 100 9.63 3.42 15.59
C LYS A 100 8.76 2.67 16.59
N VAL A 101 7.45 2.77 16.42
CA VAL A 101 6.46 2.00 17.18
C VAL A 101 5.58 1.27 16.16
N GLU A 102 5.39 -0.02 16.37
CA GLU A 102 4.50 -0.87 15.57
C GLU A 102 3.57 -1.65 16.52
N SER A 103 2.36 -1.98 16.05
CA SER A 103 1.33 -2.73 16.78
C SER A 103 1.04 -4.05 16.11
#